data_AF-A0A6G4R807-F1
#
_entry.id   AF-A0A6G4R807-F1
#
_cell.length_a   1.000
_cell.length_b   1.000
_cell.length_c   1.000
_cell.angle_alpha   90.00
_cell.angle_beta   90.00
_cell.angle_gamma   90.00
#
_symmetry.space_group_name_H-M   'P 1'
#
loop_
_entity.id
_entity.type
_entity.pdbx_description
1 polymer ?
#
loop_
_entity_poly.entity_id
_entity_poly.type
_entity_poly.pdbx_seq_one_letter_code
_entity_poly.pdbx_strand_id
1 'polypeptide(L)'
;MFNDDGFSDGNWTEPQSKSFEEIYGDLGGAQRELSDFTYPDPDEIPEPYVSKVPALIRRYIEYLDSRLASGQNFQQALGETPLPDHAFDDQIQRVRSRTLDFETAMRVWLFIQATGMSHREFADNSERSWFREMLGMEHAISHPTPGNAKRNRFDFELRRFLSQFGDEVVRTGHEYETHWRYITHHPDWEADGGDETRIDQDVIKEHASKRACELVFPYWKCGRSDFEHLCQLLYMGMVDASADKGPRRYQRNTGEGTASSRFRDIIKRYSEEDILEAFHQSVGSTISELQDADEDLFPADLRLALDETVSNYYGDPDPNERMAEVVHGMPKSHPSPFALKYGTITTTREQSLPIVLGLYRLTAKSDWGGETTHKHEIVEGLLDQAERYGNPEFLVADRAFDGYQVLAETINRDVEILTPLRKNKYQKYHCTYMAHKDIDVDVPTYILERTVDEKDWDFEPSVVKELYLPSTRENTRTAVFRTTNPWVAEDTVEEFVKQYSHRWQIESQYQVVRQEFWPDIRTHRYATRLFYFAFGCVMQNAWRVADYWTQMEMYGRFDPDERELRAGEFVDFASSYTED
;
A
#
# COMPACT_ATOMS: atom_id res chain seq x y z
N MET A 1 6.33 12.87 56.24
CA MET A 1 6.54 14.13 56.98
C MET A 1 7.73 14.83 56.35
N PHE A 2 7.49 15.49 55.22
CA PHE A 2 8.46 16.38 54.58
C PHE A 2 7.64 17.55 54.02
N ASN A 3 7.87 18.72 54.61
CA ASN A 3 7.41 20.00 54.10
C ASN A 3 8.44 20.50 53.08
N ASP A 4 7.93 20.92 51.92
CA ASP A 4 8.07 22.25 51.31
C ASP A 4 9.31 23.09 51.66
N ASP A 5 10.10 23.43 50.64
CA ASP A 5 9.85 24.67 49.87
C ASP A 5 10.88 24.84 48.72
N GLY A 6 10.39 25.25 47.54
CA GLY A 6 11.20 26.04 46.60
C GLY A 6 11.43 25.47 45.20
N PHE A 7 10.37 25.27 44.40
CA PHE A 7 10.47 25.46 42.95
C PHE A 7 9.49 26.56 42.54
N SER A 8 10.07 27.64 42.00
CA SER A 8 9.37 28.82 41.52
C SER A 8 8.49 28.50 40.31
N ASP A 9 7.25 28.97 40.37
CA ASP A 9 6.32 29.09 39.24
C ASP A 9 6.98 29.82 38.06
N GLY A 10 7.50 29.04 37.11
CA GLY A 10 7.76 29.50 35.76
C GLY A 10 6.50 29.28 34.94
N ASN A 11 5.72 30.34 34.75
CA ASN A 11 4.55 30.42 33.87
C ASN A 11 4.81 29.71 32.52
N TRP A 12 4.38 28.46 32.40
CA TRP A 12 4.02 27.86 31.12
C TRP A 12 2.57 28.26 30.87
N THR A 13 2.39 29.35 30.13
CA THR A 13 1.10 29.69 29.53
C THR A 13 0.74 28.58 28.54
N GLU A 14 -0.41 27.95 28.75
CA GLU A 14 -1.13 27.16 27.74
C GLU A 14 -1.07 27.86 26.38
N PRO A 15 -0.90 27.14 25.25
CA PRO A 15 -1.13 27.74 23.95
C PRO A 15 -2.59 28.18 23.93
N GLN A 16 -2.84 29.49 23.99
CA GLN A 16 -4.18 30.02 23.81
C GLN A 16 -4.63 29.68 22.39
N SER A 17 -5.39 28.59 22.27
CA SER A 17 -6.18 28.30 21.08
C SER A 17 -7.14 29.46 20.90
N LYS A 18 -7.05 30.17 19.78
CA LYS A 18 -8.09 31.14 19.44
C LYS A 18 -9.37 30.38 19.13
N SER A 19 -10.45 30.65 19.86
CA SER A 19 -11.75 30.10 19.50
C SER A 19 -12.23 30.70 18.18
N PHE A 20 -13.16 30.00 17.51
CA PHE A 20 -13.81 30.45 16.27
C PHE A 20 -14.37 31.90 16.39
N GLU A 21 -14.82 32.29 17.59
CA GLU A 21 -15.31 33.64 17.91
C GLU A 21 -14.19 34.69 17.96
N GLU A 22 -12.96 34.33 18.33
CA GLU A 22 -11.81 35.25 18.37
C GLU A 22 -11.26 35.58 16.98
N ILE A 23 -11.55 34.75 15.96
CA ILE A 23 -11.14 34.98 14.57
C ILE A 23 -12.23 35.71 13.78
N TYR A 24 -13.51 35.49 14.07
CA TYR A 24 -14.64 35.99 13.25
C TYR A 24 -15.59 36.98 13.94
N GLY A 25 -15.43 37.26 15.24
CA GLY A 25 -16.18 38.28 15.96
C GLY A 25 -17.58 37.85 16.43
N ASP A 26 -18.07 38.58 17.43
CA ASP A 26 -19.31 38.34 18.19
C ASP A 26 -20.56 38.35 17.31
N LEU A 27 -21.20 37.19 17.18
CA LEU A 27 -22.62 37.09 16.86
C LEU A 27 -23.23 36.03 17.77
N GLY A 28 -23.94 36.49 18.79
CA GLY A 28 -24.90 35.72 19.60
C GLY A 28 -26.08 35.10 18.83
N GLY A 29 -25.82 34.58 17.62
CA GLY A 29 -26.68 33.73 16.81
C GLY A 29 -26.00 32.40 16.39
N ALA A 30 -24.68 32.25 16.52
CA ALA A 30 -23.93 31.13 15.94
C ALA A 30 -24.15 29.76 16.61
N GLN A 31 -24.68 29.71 17.85
CA GLN A 31 -25.05 28.42 18.47
C GLN A 31 -26.36 27.84 17.93
N ARG A 32 -27.10 28.60 17.08
CA ARG A 32 -28.25 28.13 16.31
C ARG A 32 -27.94 27.87 14.83
N GLU A 33 -26.74 28.19 14.35
CA GLU A 33 -26.39 28.13 12.92
C GLU A 33 -25.53 26.93 12.51
N LEU A 34 -25.21 26.00 13.42
CA LEU A 34 -24.66 24.69 13.03
C LEU A 34 -25.74 23.71 12.56
N SER A 35 -27.03 24.01 12.81
CA SER A 35 -28.17 23.36 12.14
C SER A 35 -28.56 24.02 10.81
N ASP A 36 -28.01 25.20 10.50
CA ASP A 36 -28.39 26.03 9.36
C ASP A 36 -27.21 26.32 8.40
N PHE A 37 -26.23 25.41 8.26
CA PHE A 37 -25.35 25.42 7.09
C PHE A 37 -26.17 25.08 5.85
N THR A 38 -26.82 26.10 5.31
CA THR A 38 -27.54 26.01 4.05
C THR A 38 -26.47 25.98 2.97
N TYR A 39 -26.29 24.81 2.36
CA TYR A 39 -25.46 24.69 1.17
C TYR A 39 -25.83 25.81 0.20
N PRO A 40 -24.85 26.57 -0.32
CA PRO A 40 -25.20 27.58 -1.31
C PRO A 40 -25.79 26.90 -2.53
N ASP A 41 -26.57 27.66 -3.30
CA ASP A 41 -27.39 27.16 -4.39
C ASP A 41 -26.57 26.27 -5.35
N PRO A 42 -26.89 24.96 -5.44
CA PRO A 42 -26.14 24.04 -6.27
C PRO A 42 -26.21 24.32 -7.78
N ASP A 43 -27.06 25.24 -8.22
CA ASP A 43 -27.19 25.63 -9.62
C ASP A 43 -26.16 26.71 -10.04
N GLU A 44 -25.37 27.24 -9.10
CA GLU A 44 -24.17 28.06 -9.37
C GLU A 44 -22.90 27.19 -9.37
N ILE A 45 -22.76 26.29 -10.35
CA ILE A 45 -21.52 25.52 -10.55
C ILE A 45 -20.55 26.37 -11.41
N PRO A 46 -19.50 26.97 -10.84
CA PRO A 46 -18.46 27.58 -11.67
C PRO A 46 -17.65 26.50 -12.43
N GLU A 47 -16.97 26.91 -13.49
CA GLU A 47 -16.26 25.99 -14.38
C GLU A 47 -15.21 25.12 -13.63
N PRO A 48 -15.09 23.83 -14.00
CA PRO A 48 -14.17 22.91 -13.34
C PRO A 48 -12.71 23.32 -13.54
N TYR A 49 -11.91 23.16 -12.49
CA TYR A 49 -10.46 23.32 -12.52
C TYR A 49 -9.80 22.37 -13.55
N VAL A 50 -8.96 22.90 -14.45
CA VAL A 50 -8.20 22.13 -15.45
C VAL A 50 -6.70 22.24 -15.15
N SER A 51 -6.07 21.13 -14.75
CA SER A 51 -4.63 21.09 -14.44
C SER A 51 -3.79 20.94 -15.72
N LYS A 52 -2.61 21.58 -15.75
CA LYS A 52 -1.61 21.43 -16.83
C LYS A 52 -0.75 20.16 -16.69
N VAL A 53 -0.76 19.54 -15.51
CA VAL A 53 0.07 18.38 -15.15
C VAL A 53 -0.06 17.18 -16.10
N PRO A 54 -1.27 16.72 -16.50
CA PRO A 54 -1.41 15.55 -17.38
C PRO A 54 -0.72 15.71 -18.75
N ALA A 55 -0.72 16.94 -19.28
CA ALA A 55 -0.05 17.24 -20.54
C ALA A 55 1.48 17.26 -20.39
N LEU A 56 1.98 17.71 -19.23
CA LEU A 56 3.41 17.68 -18.93
C LEU A 56 3.90 16.23 -18.75
N ILE A 57 3.19 15.42 -17.97
CA ILE A 57 3.56 14.00 -17.74
C ILE A 57 3.72 13.25 -19.05
N ARG A 58 2.71 13.30 -19.92
CA ARG A 58 2.76 12.65 -21.24
C ARG A 58 4.00 13.04 -22.04
N ARG A 59 4.34 14.32 -22.05
CA ARG A 59 5.49 14.83 -22.80
C ARG A 59 6.83 14.31 -22.27
N TYR A 60 7.01 14.24 -20.95
CA TYR A 60 8.30 13.86 -20.35
C TYR A 60 8.44 12.36 -20.17
N ILE A 61 7.33 11.61 -20.04
CA ILE A 61 7.39 10.15 -19.97
C ILE A 61 7.74 9.55 -21.33
N GLU A 62 7.28 10.14 -22.44
CA GLU A 62 7.70 9.76 -23.81
C GLU A 62 9.22 9.89 -24.01
N TYR A 63 9.84 10.90 -23.39
CA TYR A 63 11.30 11.05 -23.43
C TYR A 63 12.00 9.91 -22.68
N LEU A 64 11.59 9.64 -21.44
CA LEU A 64 12.17 8.57 -20.63
C LEU A 64 12.00 7.20 -21.30
N ASP A 65 10.79 6.90 -21.77
CA ASP A 65 10.45 5.68 -22.49
C ASP A 65 11.39 5.45 -23.69
N SER A 66 11.63 6.51 -24.49
CA SER A 66 12.55 6.42 -25.63
C SER A 66 14.00 6.08 -25.25
N ARG A 67 14.46 6.52 -24.07
CA ARG A 67 15.80 6.21 -23.55
C ARG A 67 15.90 4.78 -23.07
N LEU A 68 14.90 4.32 -22.32
CA LEU A 68 14.83 2.94 -21.84
C LEU A 68 14.69 1.95 -23.02
N ALA A 69 13.86 2.26 -24.02
CA ALA A 69 13.75 1.49 -25.25
C ALA A 69 15.07 1.36 -26.03
N SER A 70 15.97 2.33 -25.87
CA SER A 70 17.32 2.30 -26.46
C SER A 70 18.34 1.46 -25.66
N GLY A 71 17.92 0.86 -24.54
CA GLY A 71 18.75 0.04 -23.66
C GLY A 71 19.57 0.84 -22.64
N GLN A 72 19.25 2.11 -22.41
CA GLN A 72 19.93 2.95 -21.42
C GLN A 72 19.57 2.50 -19.99
N ASN A 73 20.53 2.62 -19.07
CA ASN A 73 20.28 2.35 -17.66
C ASN A 73 19.23 3.32 -17.10
N PHE A 74 18.32 2.81 -16.27
CA PHE A 74 17.21 3.56 -15.68
C PHE A 74 17.63 4.85 -14.97
N GLN A 75 18.69 4.80 -14.16
CA GLN A 75 19.16 5.93 -13.37
C GLN A 75 19.75 7.02 -14.26
N GLN A 76 20.47 6.61 -15.31
CA GLN A 76 21.02 7.53 -16.30
C GLN A 76 19.89 8.17 -17.14
N ALA A 77 18.93 7.37 -17.59
CA ALA A 77 17.78 7.85 -18.34
C ALA A 77 16.95 8.85 -17.51
N LEU A 78 16.76 8.59 -16.22
CA LEU A 78 16.10 9.49 -15.28
C LEU A 78 16.93 10.77 -15.03
N GLY A 79 18.23 10.62 -14.82
CA GLY A 79 19.18 11.73 -14.65
C GLY A 79 19.23 12.67 -15.86
N GLU A 80 19.02 12.15 -17.07
CA GLU A 80 19.00 12.92 -18.32
C GLU A 80 17.61 13.41 -18.74
N THR A 81 16.54 13.04 -18.02
CA THR A 81 15.17 13.45 -18.37
C THR A 81 14.98 14.94 -18.10
N PRO A 82 14.65 15.77 -19.10
CA PRO A 82 14.46 17.21 -18.87
C PRO A 82 13.23 17.43 -17.99
N LEU A 83 13.29 18.40 -17.08
CA LEU A 83 12.15 18.73 -16.21
C LEU A 83 11.56 20.10 -16.56
N PRO A 84 10.23 20.28 -16.50
CA PRO A 84 9.56 21.53 -16.86
C PRO A 84 9.63 22.58 -15.73
N ASP A 85 10.83 22.99 -15.36
CA ASP A 85 11.08 24.01 -14.33
C ASP A 85 10.32 25.33 -14.61
N HIS A 86 10.30 25.79 -15.85
CA HIS A 86 9.58 26.97 -16.34
C HIS A 86 8.05 26.87 -16.24
N ALA A 87 7.52 25.66 -16.04
CA ALA A 87 6.08 25.45 -15.90
C ALA A 87 5.60 25.66 -14.45
N PHE A 88 6.50 25.80 -13.47
CA PHE A 88 6.18 25.92 -12.05
C PHE A 88 6.85 27.14 -11.42
N ASP A 89 6.31 27.61 -10.29
CA ASP A 89 6.87 28.77 -9.60
C ASP A 89 7.73 28.33 -8.40
N ASP A 90 9.01 28.71 -8.37
CA ASP A 90 9.89 28.49 -7.22
C ASP A 90 9.46 29.43 -6.08
N GLN A 91 8.80 28.88 -5.08
CA GLN A 91 8.24 29.66 -3.97
C GLN A 91 9.30 30.41 -3.15
N ILE A 92 10.60 30.11 -3.33
CA ILE A 92 11.73 30.85 -2.75
C ILE A 92 12.39 31.75 -3.81
N GLN A 93 11.62 32.61 -4.48
CA GLN A 93 12.17 33.52 -5.51
C GLN A 93 13.10 34.65 -4.98
N ARG A 94 13.51 34.68 -3.70
CA ARG A 94 14.24 35.86 -3.14
C ARG A 94 15.45 35.63 -2.23
N VAL A 95 15.88 34.40 -1.97
CA VAL A 95 17.10 34.19 -1.18
C VAL A 95 18.04 33.27 -1.92
N ARG A 96 19.29 33.70 -2.06
CA ARG A 96 20.43 32.97 -2.63
C ARG A 96 20.61 31.61 -1.92
N SER A 97 19.78 30.62 -2.26
CA SER A 97 20.03 29.21 -1.97
C SER A 97 21.23 28.80 -2.82
N ARG A 98 22.40 28.71 -2.19
CA ARG A 98 23.67 28.32 -2.83
C ARG A 98 23.81 26.80 -3.01
N THR A 99 22.79 26.00 -2.72
CA THR A 99 22.94 24.55 -2.57
C THR A 99 22.36 23.73 -3.72
N LEU A 100 21.23 24.14 -4.31
CA LEU A 100 20.58 23.45 -5.44
C LEU A 100 19.78 24.47 -6.26
N ASP A 101 19.95 24.50 -7.58
CA ASP A 101 19.02 25.20 -8.48
C ASP A 101 17.64 24.51 -8.47
N PHE A 102 16.65 25.13 -9.11
CA PHE A 102 15.26 24.68 -9.02
C PHE A 102 15.01 23.37 -9.76
N GLU A 103 15.56 23.22 -10.97
CA GLU A 103 15.44 21.99 -11.76
C GLU A 103 16.15 20.83 -11.06
N THR A 104 17.35 21.06 -10.52
CA THR A 104 18.07 20.03 -9.76
C THR A 104 17.33 19.64 -8.49
N ALA A 105 16.67 20.58 -7.79
CA ALA A 105 15.83 20.24 -6.65
C ALA A 105 14.64 19.35 -7.05
N MET A 106 13.98 19.64 -8.18
CA MET A 106 12.94 18.78 -8.74
C MET A 106 13.48 17.38 -9.09
N ARG A 107 14.66 17.32 -9.70
CA ARG A 107 15.35 16.08 -10.10
C ARG A 107 15.74 15.23 -8.91
N VAL A 108 16.31 15.81 -7.86
CA VAL A 108 16.63 15.13 -6.60
C VAL A 108 15.38 14.47 -6.02
N TRP A 109 14.26 15.20 -5.95
CA TRP A 109 13.03 14.68 -5.39
C TRP A 109 12.44 13.56 -6.24
N LEU A 110 12.39 13.75 -7.56
CA LEU A 110 11.93 12.72 -8.49
C LEU A 110 12.80 11.46 -8.40
N PHE A 111 14.11 11.62 -8.29
CA PHE A 111 15.05 10.51 -8.17
C PHE A 111 14.83 9.73 -6.87
N ILE A 112 14.69 10.42 -5.74
CA ILE A 112 14.35 9.83 -4.43
C ILE A 112 13.04 9.01 -4.52
N GLN A 113 11.99 9.57 -5.12
CA GLN A 113 10.71 8.88 -5.26
C GLN A 113 10.79 7.67 -6.20
N ALA A 114 11.39 7.84 -7.37
CA ALA A 114 11.48 6.78 -8.38
C ALA A 114 12.44 5.64 -7.98
N THR A 115 13.40 5.91 -7.10
CA THR A 115 14.36 4.93 -6.58
C THR A 115 14.06 4.44 -5.17
N GLY A 116 12.96 4.90 -4.55
CA GLY A 116 12.61 4.53 -3.17
C GLY A 116 13.66 4.87 -2.11
N MET A 117 14.69 5.64 -2.45
CA MET A 117 15.84 5.93 -1.59
C MET A 117 15.42 6.89 -0.46
N SER A 118 15.89 6.65 0.76
CA SER A 118 15.69 7.60 1.85
C SER A 118 16.46 8.91 1.58
N HIS A 119 16.03 10.00 2.22
CA HIS A 119 16.77 11.28 2.13
C HIS A 119 18.21 11.14 2.63
N ARG A 120 18.48 10.19 3.53
CA ARG A 120 19.80 9.97 4.15
C ARG A 120 20.71 9.25 3.17
N GLU A 121 20.25 8.14 2.62
CA GLU A 121 20.98 7.40 1.58
C GLU A 121 21.28 8.29 0.37
N PHE A 122 20.36 9.17 -0.01
CA PHE A 122 20.61 10.13 -1.09
C PHE A 122 21.74 11.09 -0.73
N ALA A 123 21.71 11.65 0.48
CA ALA A 123 22.77 12.53 0.96
C ALA A 123 24.14 11.82 0.96
N ASP A 124 24.19 10.58 1.46
CA ASP A 124 25.42 9.77 1.50
C ASP A 124 25.93 9.45 0.09
N ASN A 125 25.04 9.14 -0.86
CA ASN A 125 25.42 8.94 -2.26
C ASN A 125 25.88 10.22 -2.95
N SER A 126 25.34 11.39 -2.55
CA SER A 126 25.73 12.69 -3.11
C SER A 126 27.17 13.11 -2.79
N GLU A 127 27.85 12.45 -1.86
CA GLU A 127 29.29 12.62 -1.64
C GLU A 127 30.12 12.07 -2.82
N ARG A 128 29.56 11.13 -3.60
CA ARG A 128 30.24 10.50 -4.74
C ARG A 128 30.16 11.41 -5.98
N SER A 129 31.30 11.66 -6.63
CA SER A 129 31.37 12.54 -7.81
C SER A 129 30.49 12.09 -8.97
N TRP A 130 30.51 10.79 -9.30
CA TRP A 130 29.74 10.23 -10.40
C TRP A 130 28.22 10.36 -10.18
N PHE A 131 27.76 10.22 -8.93
CA PHE A 131 26.33 10.32 -8.59
C PHE A 131 25.85 11.78 -8.74
N ARG A 132 26.69 12.73 -8.34
CA ARG A 132 26.43 14.15 -8.57
C ARG A 132 26.40 14.50 -10.05
N GLU A 133 27.34 14.00 -10.84
CA GLU A 133 27.42 14.25 -12.28
C GLU A 133 26.18 13.71 -13.01
N MET A 134 25.72 12.51 -12.65
CA MET A 134 24.49 11.91 -13.18
C MET A 134 23.23 12.77 -12.93
N LEU A 135 23.19 13.50 -11.82
CA LEU A 135 22.05 14.33 -11.43
C LEU A 135 22.26 15.83 -11.67
N GLY A 136 23.37 16.22 -12.29
CA GLY A 136 23.68 17.63 -12.55
C GLY A 136 23.96 18.46 -11.28
N MET A 137 24.39 17.82 -10.19
CA MET A 137 24.65 18.49 -8.90
C MET A 137 26.08 19.03 -8.83
N GLU A 138 26.26 20.29 -8.43
CA GLU A 138 27.60 20.87 -8.22
C GLU A 138 28.24 20.43 -6.89
N HIS A 139 27.43 20.23 -5.85
CA HIS A 139 27.88 19.96 -4.48
C HIS A 139 27.06 18.84 -3.83
N ALA A 140 27.66 18.17 -2.85
CA ALA A 140 26.93 17.21 -2.01
C ALA A 140 25.89 17.95 -1.16
N ILE A 141 24.82 17.25 -0.78
CA ILE A 141 23.72 17.85 -0.02
C ILE A 141 23.55 17.17 1.33
N SER A 142 23.10 17.93 2.32
CA SER A 142 22.76 17.39 3.63
C SER A 142 21.40 16.68 3.63
N HIS A 143 21.21 15.69 4.51
CA HIS A 143 19.95 14.98 4.75
C HIS A 143 18.67 15.85 4.78
N PRO A 144 18.61 17.03 5.44
CA PRO A 144 17.39 17.84 5.47
C PRO A 144 17.10 18.59 4.15
N THR A 145 18.03 18.65 3.21
CA THR A 145 17.93 19.46 1.99
C THR A 145 16.75 19.06 1.09
N PRO A 146 16.52 17.78 0.75
CA PRO A 146 15.36 17.37 -0.07
C PRO A 146 14.02 17.69 0.59
N GLY A 147 13.91 17.43 1.90
CA GLY A 147 12.70 17.73 2.67
C GLY A 147 12.38 19.22 2.75
N ASN A 148 13.41 20.06 2.93
CA ASN A 148 13.25 21.51 2.95
C ASN A 148 12.87 22.08 1.58
N ALA A 149 13.39 21.51 0.49
CA ALA A 149 12.98 21.90 -0.86
C ALA A 149 11.49 21.60 -1.08
N LYS A 150 11.02 20.40 -0.73
CA LYS A 150 9.60 20.04 -0.83
C LYS A 150 8.69 21.01 -0.07
N ARG A 151 9.02 21.29 1.20
CA ARG A 151 8.18 22.13 2.07
C ARG A 151 8.13 23.59 1.62
N ASN A 152 9.27 24.14 1.22
CA ASN A 152 9.42 25.60 1.09
C ASN A 152 9.52 26.09 -0.35
N ARG A 153 9.88 25.24 -1.32
CA ARG A 153 10.09 25.63 -2.74
C ARG A 153 8.99 25.17 -3.69
N PHE A 154 8.39 24.01 -3.41
CA PHE A 154 7.46 23.39 -4.37
C PHE A 154 6.03 23.81 -4.10
N ASP A 155 5.42 24.47 -5.08
CA ASP A 155 3.98 24.74 -5.14
C ASP A 155 3.17 23.44 -5.33
N PHE A 156 1.85 23.52 -5.16
CA PHE A 156 0.98 22.36 -5.29
C PHE A 156 1.05 21.68 -6.66
N GLU A 157 1.03 22.46 -7.74
CA GLU A 157 1.06 21.91 -9.10
C GLU A 157 2.38 21.18 -9.37
N LEU A 158 3.50 21.64 -8.81
CA LEU A 158 4.80 20.98 -8.90
C LEU A 158 4.83 19.69 -8.06
N ARG A 159 4.40 19.72 -6.80
CA ARG A 159 4.36 18.50 -5.96
C ARG A 159 3.50 17.41 -6.61
N ARG A 160 2.36 17.82 -7.15
CA ARG A 160 1.44 16.95 -7.89
C ARG A 160 2.08 16.40 -9.16
N PHE A 161 2.74 17.24 -9.95
CA PHE A 161 3.48 16.80 -11.14
C PHE A 161 4.55 15.78 -10.77
N LEU A 162 5.42 16.09 -9.80
CA LEU A 162 6.52 15.21 -9.46
C LEU A 162 6.03 13.86 -8.92
N SER A 163 4.96 13.84 -8.12
CA SER A 163 4.37 12.59 -7.60
C SER A 163 3.82 11.72 -8.73
N GLN A 164 2.91 12.26 -9.54
CA GLN A 164 2.30 11.50 -10.64
C GLN A 164 3.33 11.11 -11.71
N PHE A 165 4.27 11.99 -12.00
CA PHE A 165 5.36 11.70 -12.92
C PHE A 165 6.26 10.61 -12.36
N GLY A 166 6.59 10.65 -11.07
CA GLY A 166 7.35 9.60 -10.39
C GLY A 166 6.70 8.22 -10.48
N ASP A 167 5.39 8.13 -10.23
CA ASP A 167 4.63 6.89 -10.38
C ASP A 167 4.72 6.32 -11.81
N GLU A 168 4.60 7.20 -12.81
CA GLU A 168 4.72 6.81 -14.22
C GLU A 168 6.13 6.41 -14.61
N VAL A 169 7.15 7.12 -14.11
CA VAL A 169 8.56 6.77 -14.29
C VAL A 169 8.84 5.36 -13.76
N VAL A 170 8.33 5.03 -12.57
CA VAL A 170 8.47 3.70 -11.97
C VAL A 170 7.77 2.65 -12.84
N ARG A 171 6.53 2.92 -13.25
CA ARG A 171 5.76 2.01 -14.12
C ARG A 171 6.49 1.73 -15.44
N THR A 172 6.98 2.75 -16.12
CA THR A 172 7.74 2.59 -17.37
C THR A 172 9.04 1.83 -17.12
N GLY A 173 9.76 2.09 -16.02
CA GLY A 173 10.94 1.29 -15.64
C GLY A 173 10.65 -0.20 -15.48
N HIS A 174 9.49 -0.56 -14.91
CA HIS A 174 9.04 -1.95 -14.78
C HIS A 174 8.77 -2.60 -16.14
N GLU A 175 8.24 -1.86 -17.14
CA GLU A 175 7.95 -2.40 -18.48
C GLU A 175 9.21 -2.86 -19.22
N TYR A 176 10.37 -2.25 -18.92
CA TYR A 176 11.66 -2.61 -19.52
C TYR A 176 12.50 -3.56 -18.66
N GLU A 177 11.95 -4.10 -17.56
CA GLU A 177 12.67 -4.94 -16.58
C GLU A 177 13.93 -4.27 -15.99
N THR A 178 14.08 -2.95 -16.17
CA THR A 178 15.17 -2.16 -15.61
C THR A 178 14.80 -1.75 -14.20
N HIS A 179 14.93 -2.68 -13.24
CA HIS A 179 14.58 -2.42 -11.85
C HIS A 179 15.52 -1.37 -11.22
N TRP A 180 14.93 -0.42 -10.48
CA TRP A 180 15.56 0.72 -9.82
C TRP A 180 16.49 0.41 -8.62
N ARG A 181 16.72 -0.86 -8.25
CA ARG A 181 17.36 -1.22 -6.97
C ARG A 181 18.89 -1.40 -6.99
N TYR A 182 19.55 -1.11 -8.10
CA TYR A 182 21.01 -1.09 -8.14
C TYR A 182 21.47 0.27 -8.64
N ILE A 183 22.11 1.05 -7.77
CA ILE A 183 23.29 1.77 -8.23
C ILE A 183 24.19 0.67 -8.78
N THR A 184 24.21 0.49 -10.10
CA THR A 184 25.20 -0.38 -10.72
C THR A 184 26.53 0.20 -10.32
N HIS A 185 27.25 -0.53 -9.47
CA HIS A 185 28.67 -0.27 -9.23
C HIS A 185 29.31 -0.18 -10.61
N HIS A 186 29.81 1.00 -10.97
CA HIS A 186 30.55 1.18 -12.20
C HIS A 186 31.71 0.17 -12.21
N PRO A 187 32.04 -0.47 -13.33
CA PRO A 187 33.04 -1.54 -13.40
C PRO A 187 34.50 -1.15 -13.08
N ASP A 188 34.75 0.03 -12.49
CA ASP A 188 36.09 0.53 -12.17
C ASP A 188 36.42 0.49 -10.66
N TRP A 189 35.72 -0.33 -9.86
CA TRP A 189 36.10 -0.50 -8.46
C TRP A 189 36.90 -1.79 -8.24
N GLU A 190 38.23 -1.65 -8.25
CA GLU A 190 39.11 -2.51 -7.45
C GLU A 190 38.84 -2.17 -5.98
N ALA A 191 38.10 -3.04 -5.30
CA ALA A 191 37.97 -2.99 -3.86
C ALA A 191 39.35 -3.31 -3.25
N ASP A 192 40.00 -2.27 -2.71
CA ASP A 192 41.13 -2.46 -1.83
C ASP A 192 40.67 -3.21 -0.57
N GLY A 193 41.12 -4.46 -0.47
CA GLY A 193 41.42 -5.21 0.73
C GLY A 193 40.47 -5.09 1.93
N GLY A 194 39.58 -6.06 2.07
CA GLY A 194 38.93 -6.42 3.33
C GLY A 194 38.44 -7.85 3.27
N ASP A 195 39.30 -8.79 3.67
CA ASP A 195 38.96 -10.20 3.91
C ASP A 195 38.09 -10.27 5.18
N GLU A 196 36.84 -9.84 5.07
CA GLU A 196 35.80 -10.15 6.05
C GLU A 196 35.10 -11.41 5.55
N THR A 197 35.06 -12.42 6.43
CA THR A 197 34.39 -13.70 6.25
C THR A 197 33.11 -13.57 5.45
N ARG A 198 33.17 -13.95 4.17
CA ARG A 198 32.05 -13.93 3.23
C ARG A 198 31.00 -14.94 3.71
N ILE A 199 30.04 -14.45 4.48
CA ILE A 199 28.82 -15.20 4.80
C ILE A 199 28.16 -15.56 3.46
N ASP A 200 27.87 -16.84 3.24
CA ASP A 200 27.22 -17.28 2.02
C ASP A 200 25.74 -16.86 2.05
N GLN A 201 25.45 -15.75 1.38
CA GLN A 201 24.12 -15.13 1.39
C GLN A 201 23.03 -16.09 0.90
N ASP A 202 23.36 -17.00 -0.03
CA ASP A 202 22.41 -17.98 -0.55
C ASP A 202 22.06 -19.02 0.52
N VAL A 203 23.02 -19.39 1.38
CA VAL A 203 22.78 -20.33 2.49
C VAL A 203 21.84 -19.71 3.53
N ILE A 204 22.01 -18.42 3.85
CA ILE A 204 21.08 -17.69 4.74
C ILE A 204 19.68 -17.68 4.13
N LYS A 205 19.56 -17.24 2.88
CA LYS A 205 18.29 -17.16 2.18
C LYS A 205 17.59 -18.51 2.09
N GLU A 206 18.34 -19.58 1.81
CA GLU A 206 17.83 -20.94 1.78
C GLU A 206 17.31 -21.37 3.16
N HIS A 207 18.10 -21.16 4.21
CA HIS A 207 17.73 -21.53 5.58
C HIS A 207 16.48 -20.76 6.06
N ALA A 208 16.44 -19.45 5.85
CA ALA A 208 15.29 -18.61 6.20
C ALA A 208 14.03 -19.04 5.42
N SER A 209 14.16 -19.38 4.14
CA SER A 209 13.04 -19.85 3.31
C SER A 209 12.50 -21.19 3.82
N LYS A 210 13.39 -22.15 4.14
CA LYS A 210 13.00 -23.46 4.69
C LYS A 210 12.28 -23.33 6.03
N ARG A 211 12.80 -22.50 6.92
CA ARG A 211 12.15 -22.21 8.20
C ARG A 211 10.77 -21.58 8.02
N ALA A 212 10.59 -20.70 7.02
CA ALA A 212 9.28 -20.07 6.79
C ALA A 212 8.27 -21.08 6.23
N CYS A 213 8.74 -22.06 5.46
CA CYS A 213 7.95 -23.19 5.00
C CYS A 213 7.46 -24.09 6.15
N GLU A 214 8.27 -24.30 7.19
CA GLU A 214 7.90 -25.05 8.41
C GLU A 214 6.72 -24.41 9.15
N LEU A 215 6.56 -23.08 9.08
CA LEU A 215 5.44 -22.38 9.72
C LEU A 215 4.11 -22.62 9.02
N VAL A 216 4.13 -22.95 7.72
CA VAL A 216 2.95 -22.96 6.86
C VAL A 216 2.53 -24.38 6.50
N PHE A 217 3.45 -25.16 5.94
CA PHE A 217 3.10 -26.42 5.28
C PHE A 217 2.46 -27.49 6.16
N PRO A 218 2.76 -27.62 7.47
CA PRO A 218 2.13 -28.63 8.31
C PRO A 218 0.59 -28.58 8.34
N TYR A 219 0.00 -27.41 8.11
CA TYR A 219 -1.46 -27.23 8.16
C TYR A 219 -2.18 -27.58 6.86
N TRP A 220 -1.43 -27.61 5.75
CA TRP A 220 -1.97 -27.90 4.43
C TRP A 220 -1.88 -29.39 4.11
N LYS A 221 -2.50 -30.26 4.94
CA LYS A 221 -2.76 -31.73 4.79
C LYS A 221 -2.22 -32.41 3.52
N CYS A 222 -0.93 -32.31 3.27
CA CYS A 222 -0.24 -32.81 2.10
C CYS A 222 0.80 -33.79 2.65
N GLY A 223 0.67 -35.09 2.34
CA GLY A 223 1.76 -36.01 2.67
C GLY A 223 3.05 -35.61 1.95
N ARG A 224 4.19 -36.20 2.31
CA ARG A 224 5.51 -35.92 1.70
C ARG A 224 5.52 -35.90 0.16
N SER A 225 4.71 -36.73 -0.50
CA SER A 225 4.55 -36.71 -1.97
C SER A 225 3.69 -35.57 -2.49
N ASP A 226 2.74 -35.08 -1.71
CA ASP A 226 1.82 -33.98 -2.03
C ASP A 226 2.51 -32.62 -1.79
N PHE A 227 3.54 -32.62 -0.94
CA PHE A 227 4.39 -31.48 -0.62
C PHE A 227 5.23 -30.99 -1.81
N GLU A 228 5.91 -31.88 -2.53
CA GLU A 228 6.57 -31.58 -3.81
C GLU A 228 5.61 -30.91 -4.82
N HIS A 229 4.30 -31.23 -4.74
CA HIS A 229 3.29 -30.61 -5.58
C HIS A 229 2.87 -29.20 -5.11
N LEU A 230 2.96 -28.89 -3.81
CA LEU A 230 2.83 -27.51 -3.30
C LEU A 230 4.04 -26.66 -3.71
N CYS A 231 5.24 -27.23 -3.77
CA CYS A 231 6.41 -26.58 -4.34
C CYS A 231 6.22 -26.32 -5.85
N GLN A 232 5.65 -27.27 -6.59
CA GLN A 232 5.27 -27.06 -7.99
C GLN A 232 4.20 -26.00 -8.20
N LEU A 233 3.27 -25.84 -7.25
CA LEU A 233 2.29 -24.77 -7.23
C LEU A 233 2.92 -23.39 -7.19
N LEU A 234 3.87 -23.20 -6.28
CA LEU A 234 4.65 -21.97 -6.16
C LEU A 234 5.38 -21.66 -7.48
N TYR A 235 5.97 -22.69 -8.08
CA TYR A 235 6.63 -22.58 -9.40
C TYR A 235 5.69 -22.30 -10.58
N MET A 236 4.43 -22.70 -10.48
CA MET A 236 3.39 -22.31 -11.43
C MET A 236 2.92 -20.87 -11.22
N GLY A 237 3.03 -20.33 -10.01
CA GLY A 237 2.72 -18.94 -9.67
C GLY A 237 3.70 -17.93 -10.28
N MET A 238 5.01 -18.21 -10.21
CA MET A 238 6.12 -17.36 -10.72
C MET A 238 6.14 -17.04 -12.22
N VAL A 239 5.24 -17.62 -13.01
CA VAL A 239 5.31 -17.48 -14.46
C VAL A 239 3.91 -17.27 -14.98
N ASP A 240 3.73 -16.35 -15.93
CA ASP A 240 2.59 -16.23 -16.86
C ASP A 240 2.31 -17.52 -17.69
N ALA A 241 2.73 -18.66 -17.18
CA ALA A 241 2.76 -19.94 -17.82
C ALA A 241 1.66 -20.80 -17.23
N SER A 242 0.63 -21.01 -18.04
CA SER A 242 -0.45 -21.98 -17.84
C SER A 242 0.04 -23.29 -17.19
N ALA A 243 -0.86 -23.97 -16.47
CA ALA A 243 -0.66 -25.20 -15.70
C ALA A 243 0.19 -26.34 -16.33
N ASP A 244 0.50 -26.30 -17.63
CA ASP A 244 1.33 -27.27 -18.36
C ASP A 244 2.84 -26.95 -18.39
N LYS A 245 3.25 -25.72 -18.03
CA LYS A 245 4.64 -25.24 -18.14
C LYS A 245 5.40 -25.25 -16.80
N GLY A 246 4.75 -24.94 -15.67
CA GLY A 246 5.36 -25.03 -14.34
C GLY A 246 5.90 -26.43 -13.99
N PRO A 247 5.16 -27.53 -14.25
CA PRO A 247 5.67 -28.89 -14.04
C PRO A 247 6.95 -29.21 -14.83
N ARG A 248 7.12 -28.66 -16.05
CA ARG A 248 8.34 -28.87 -16.87
C ARG A 248 9.54 -28.10 -16.32
N ARG A 249 9.32 -26.96 -15.66
CA ARG A 249 10.38 -26.14 -15.08
C ARG A 249 10.80 -26.64 -13.70
N TYR A 250 9.84 -27.08 -12.88
CA TYR A 250 10.16 -27.86 -11.67
C TYR A 250 11.02 -29.07 -12.01
N GLN A 251 10.61 -29.88 -12.99
CA GLN A 251 11.39 -31.03 -13.46
C GLN A 251 12.80 -30.63 -13.96
N ARG A 252 12.96 -29.42 -14.52
CA ARG A 252 14.26 -28.91 -14.95
C ARG A 252 15.15 -28.50 -13.77
N ASN A 253 14.57 -27.94 -12.69
CA ASN A 253 15.31 -27.43 -11.54
C ASN A 253 15.60 -28.51 -10.49
N THR A 254 14.65 -29.41 -10.23
CA THR A 254 14.78 -30.47 -9.21
C THR A 254 15.24 -31.81 -9.80
N GLY A 255 15.13 -31.99 -11.12
CA GLY A 255 15.38 -33.27 -11.78
C GLY A 255 14.25 -34.30 -11.61
N GLU A 256 13.22 -33.95 -10.84
CA GLU A 256 12.10 -34.83 -10.50
C GLU A 256 10.83 -34.45 -11.28
N GLY A 257 10.22 -35.41 -11.95
CA GLY A 257 8.96 -35.20 -12.66
C GLY A 257 7.78 -35.74 -11.86
N THR A 258 6.75 -34.93 -11.66
CA THR A 258 5.43 -35.45 -11.25
C THR A 258 4.34 -35.11 -12.26
N ALA A 259 3.29 -35.92 -12.26
CA ALA A 259 2.17 -35.77 -13.17
C ALA A 259 1.18 -34.72 -12.63
N SER A 260 0.91 -33.67 -13.41
CA SER A 260 -0.07 -32.60 -13.13
C SER A 260 -1.50 -33.09 -12.82
N SER A 261 -1.80 -34.37 -13.07
CA SER A 261 -3.06 -35.03 -12.70
C SER A 261 -3.16 -35.34 -11.21
N ARG A 262 -2.09 -35.80 -10.55
CA ARG A 262 -2.10 -36.11 -9.09
C ARG A 262 -2.34 -34.86 -8.24
N PHE A 263 -1.73 -33.78 -8.66
CA PHE A 263 -1.87 -32.47 -8.05
C PHE A 263 -3.33 -31.97 -7.99
N ARG A 264 -4.07 -32.02 -9.11
CA ARG A 264 -5.50 -31.65 -9.13
C ARG A 264 -6.33 -32.54 -8.20
N ASP A 265 -5.96 -33.80 -8.02
CA ASP A 265 -6.69 -34.72 -7.15
C ASP A 265 -6.42 -34.44 -5.66
N ILE A 266 -5.27 -33.87 -5.28
CA ILE A 266 -4.98 -33.41 -3.92
C ILE A 266 -5.84 -32.19 -3.59
N ILE A 267 -5.82 -31.14 -4.41
CA ILE A 267 -6.63 -29.94 -4.15
C ILE A 267 -8.12 -30.27 -4.11
N LYS A 268 -8.58 -31.21 -4.95
CA LYS A 268 -9.97 -31.66 -4.94
C LYS A 268 -10.42 -32.33 -3.63
N ARG A 269 -9.51 -32.69 -2.72
CA ARG A 269 -9.86 -33.22 -1.40
C ARG A 269 -10.24 -32.12 -0.42
N TYR A 270 -9.77 -30.90 -0.63
CA TYR A 270 -10.07 -29.78 0.26
C TYR A 270 -11.51 -29.28 0.06
N SER A 271 -12.24 -29.20 1.18
CA SER A 271 -13.45 -28.40 1.29
C SER A 271 -13.10 -26.92 1.48
N GLU A 272 -14.08 -26.02 1.36
CA GLU A 272 -13.87 -24.59 1.66
C GLU A 272 -13.45 -24.39 3.13
N GLU A 273 -14.04 -25.15 4.05
CA GLU A 273 -13.73 -25.10 5.49
C GLU A 273 -12.31 -25.59 5.77
N ASP A 274 -11.87 -26.70 5.15
CA ASP A 274 -10.49 -27.18 5.29
C ASP A 274 -9.46 -26.11 4.86
N ILE A 275 -9.79 -25.33 3.82
CA ILE A 275 -8.89 -24.29 3.29
C ILE A 275 -8.81 -23.11 4.26
N LEU A 276 -9.95 -22.63 4.77
CA LEU A 276 -9.99 -21.52 5.71
C LEU A 276 -9.35 -21.90 7.05
N GLU A 277 -9.52 -23.13 7.51
CA GLU A 277 -8.85 -23.64 8.70
C GLU A 277 -7.32 -23.70 8.50
N ALA A 278 -6.86 -24.28 7.39
CA ALA A 278 -5.42 -24.34 7.07
C ALA A 278 -4.81 -22.93 6.95
N PHE A 279 -5.55 -21.99 6.34
CA PHE A 279 -5.18 -20.58 6.29
C PHE A 279 -4.98 -20.01 7.70
N HIS A 280 -6.00 -20.08 8.56
CA HIS A 280 -5.94 -19.49 9.89
C HIS A 280 -4.88 -20.12 10.80
N GLN A 281 -4.66 -21.42 10.69
CA GLN A 281 -3.59 -22.11 11.41
C GLN A 281 -2.20 -21.67 10.95
N SER A 282 -2.00 -21.51 9.64
CA SER A 282 -0.74 -21.00 9.08
C SER A 282 -0.47 -19.55 9.51
N VAL A 283 -1.49 -18.70 9.48
CA VAL A 283 -1.40 -17.31 9.96
C VAL A 283 -1.07 -17.27 11.45
N GLY A 284 -1.74 -18.07 12.28
CA GLY A 284 -1.47 -18.14 13.72
C GLY A 284 -0.05 -18.59 14.06
N SER A 285 0.47 -19.58 13.32
CA SER A 285 1.86 -20.04 13.45
C SER A 285 2.85 -18.95 13.07
N THR A 286 2.60 -18.26 11.96
CA THR A 286 3.41 -17.12 11.51
C THR A 286 3.46 -16.00 12.56
N ILE A 287 2.31 -15.65 13.11
CA ILE A 287 2.19 -14.56 14.09
C ILE A 287 2.86 -14.93 15.42
N SER A 288 2.66 -16.16 15.89
CA SER A 288 3.33 -16.64 17.11
C SER A 288 4.85 -16.51 17.00
N GLU A 289 5.41 -16.90 15.85
CA GLU A 289 6.84 -16.77 15.59
C GLU A 289 7.31 -15.32 15.52
N LEU A 290 6.52 -14.41 14.93
CA LEU A 290 6.85 -12.98 14.91
C LEU A 290 6.84 -12.37 16.32
N GLN A 291 5.83 -12.68 17.12
CA GLN A 291 5.72 -12.22 18.51
C GLN A 291 6.85 -12.76 19.38
N ASP A 292 7.24 -14.03 19.19
CA ASP A 292 8.36 -14.65 19.91
C ASP A 292 9.72 -14.04 19.52
N ALA A 293 9.85 -13.56 18.28
CA ALA A 293 11.07 -12.94 17.79
C ALA A 293 11.22 -11.49 18.28
N ASP A 294 10.17 -10.68 18.17
CA ASP A 294 10.11 -9.29 18.58
C ASP A 294 8.64 -8.82 18.64
N GLU A 295 8.16 -8.39 19.81
CA GLU A 295 6.78 -7.91 20.00
C GLU A 295 6.46 -6.71 19.09
N ASP A 296 7.46 -5.91 18.69
CA ASP A 296 7.28 -4.77 17.79
C ASP A 296 7.06 -5.20 16.33
N LEU A 297 7.30 -6.47 15.95
CA LEU A 297 7.01 -6.98 14.60
C LEU A 297 5.53 -7.33 14.42
N PHE A 298 4.83 -7.62 15.53
CA PHE A 298 3.42 -7.92 15.55
C PHE A 298 2.81 -7.49 16.90
N PRO A 299 2.48 -6.19 17.04
CA PRO A 299 1.94 -5.65 18.28
C PRO A 299 0.55 -6.20 18.58
N ALA A 300 0.15 -6.13 19.86
CA ALA A 300 -1.19 -6.51 20.28
C ALA A 300 -2.27 -5.62 19.66
N ASP A 301 -2.03 -4.31 19.57
CA ASP A 301 -2.92 -3.36 18.90
C ASP A 301 -2.61 -3.31 17.41
N LEU A 302 -3.61 -3.62 16.59
CA LEU A 302 -3.45 -3.86 15.16
C LEU A 302 -3.87 -2.62 14.36
N ARG A 303 -2.93 -2.13 13.55
CA ARG A 303 -3.21 -1.19 12.47
C ARG A 303 -3.38 -1.96 11.17
N LEU A 304 -4.59 -1.93 10.65
CA LEU A 304 -5.06 -2.78 9.57
C LEU A 304 -5.35 -1.96 8.32
N ALA A 305 -5.25 -2.62 7.17
CA ALA A 305 -5.79 -2.10 5.93
C ALA A 305 -6.59 -3.20 5.22
N LEU A 306 -7.68 -2.78 4.57
CA LEU A 306 -8.64 -3.65 3.91
C LEU A 306 -8.63 -3.42 2.41
N ASP A 307 -8.57 -4.47 1.62
CA ASP A 307 -8.70 -4.35 0.17
C ASP A 307 -9.51 -5.47 -0.48
N GLU A 308 -10.01 -5.17 -1.68
CA GLU A 308 -10.69 -6.11 -2.56
C GLU A 308 -9.80 -6.51 -3.73
N THR A 309 -9.69 -7.81 -3.95
CA THR A 309 -8.97 -8.38 -5.09
C THR A 309 -9.87 -9.27 -5.92
N VAL A 310 -9.49 -9.49 -7.18
CA VAL A 310 -10.29 -10.23 -8.15
C VAL A 310 -9.51 -11.34 -8.83
N SER A 311 -10.19 -12.47 -9.05
CA SER A 311 -9.69 -13.59 -9.82
C SER A 311 -10.46 -13.72 -11.13
N ASN A 312 -9.78 -13.59 -12.26
CA ASN A 312 -10.41 -13.73 -13.57
C ASN A 312 -11.11 -15.09 -13.71
N TYR A 313 -12.30 -15.10 -14.31
CA TYR A 313 -13.05 -16.29 -14.63
C TYR A 313 -13.58 -16.20 -16.06
N TYR A 314 -13.23 -17.18 -16.89
CA TYR A 314 -13.54 -17.19 -18.33
C TYR A 314 -14.61 -18.23 -18.70
N GLY A 315 -15.10 -18.98 -17.71
CA GLY A 315 -16.12 -20.00 -17.93
C GLY A 315 -17.51 -19.40 -18.01
N ASP A 316 -18.43 -20.13 -18.64
CA ASP A 316 -19.87 -19.90 -18.43
C ASP A 316 -20.23 -20.53 -17.07
N PRO A 317 -20.63 -19.74 -16.07
CA PRO A 317 -21.00 -20.29 -14.77
C PRO A 317 -22.36 -21.02 -14.86
N ASP A 318 -22.40 -22.29 -14.43
CA ASP A 318 -23.63 -23.06 -14.36
C ASP A 318 -24.52 -22.51 -13.22
N PRO A 319 -25.77 -22.10 -13.50
CA PRO A 319 -26.70 -21.58 -12.48
C PRO A 319 -26.98 -22.53 -11.30
N ASN A 320 -26.72 -23.83 -11.45
CA ASN A 320 -26.96 -24.84 -10.42
C ASN A 320 -25.71 -25.21 -9.61
N GLU A 321 -24.58 -24.55 -9.87
CA GLU A 321 -23.31 -24.84 -9.20
C GLU A 321 -22.94 -23.74 -8.20
N ARG A 322 -22.09 -24.11 -7.23
CA ARG A 322 -21.47 -23.20 -6.25
C ARG A 322 -20.83 -21.95 -6.89
N MET A 323 -20.43 -22.04 -8.15
CA MET A 323 -19.84 -20.95 -8.91
C MET A 323 -20.83 -19.81 -9.23
N ALA A 324 -22.13 -20.10 -9.35
CA ALA A 324 -23.16 -19.09 -9.62
C ALA A 324 -23.30 -18.03 -8.51
N GLU A 325 -22.99 -18.41 -7.28
CA GLU A 325 -23.11 -17.56 -6.09
C GLU A 325 -21.90 -16.62 -5.89
N VAL A 326 -20.80 -16.84 -6.60
CA VAL A 326 -19.50 -16.19 -6.33
C VAL A 326 -18.90 -15.51 -7.56
N VAL A 327 -19.50 -15.72 -8.75
CA VAL A 327 -19.05 -15.11 -9.99
C VAL A 327 -19.72 -13.77 -10.22
N HIS A 328 -18.90 -12.74 -10.40
CA HIS A 328 -19.32 -11.37 -10.64
C HIS A 328 -19.12 -11.03 -12.12
N GLY A 329 -20.14 -10.39 -12.71
CA GLY A 329 -19.98 -9.71 -14.00
C GLY A 329 -19.05 -8.50 -13.87
N MET A 330 -18.08 -8.39 -14.78
CA MET A 330 -17.06 -7.34 -14.78
C MET A 330 -17.35 -6.28 -15.87
N PRO A 331 -16.93 -5.02 -15.67
CA PRO A 331 -17.10 -3.99 -16.69
C PRO A 331 -16.33 -4.35 -17.97
N LYS A 332 -16.77 -3.83 -19.12
CA LYS A 332 -16.16 -4.12 -20.44
C LYS A 332 -14.68 -3.76 -20.55
N SER A 333 -14.17 -2.88 -19.69
CA SER A 333 -12.75 -2.50 -19.62
C SER A 333 -11.89 -3.55 -18.92
N HIS A 334 -12.49 -4.48 -18.19
CA HIS A 334 -11.78 -5.53 -17.48
C HIS A 334 -11.36 -6.65 -18.46
N PRO A 335 -10.17 -7.26 -18.32
CA PRO A 335 -9.65 -8.27 -19.25
C PRO A 335 -10.48 -9.57 -19.29
N SER A 336 -11.32 -9.80 -18.28
CA SER A 336 -12.21 -10.95 -18.19
C SER A 336 -13.66 -10.49 -18.01
N PRO A 337 -14.65 -11.10 -18.70
CA PRO A 337 -16.07 -10.76 -18.54
C PRO A 337 -16.59 -11.11 -17.16
N PHE A 338 -15.98 -12.09 -16.49
CA PHE A 338 -16.35 -12.51 -15.16
C PHE A 338 -15.13 -12.60 -14.23
N ALA A 339 -15.36 -12.46 -12.94
CA ALA A 339 -14.35 -12.67 -11.91
C ALA A 339 -14.97 -13.12 -10.59
N LEU A 340 -14.17 -13.78 -9.75
CA LEU A 340 -14.46 -13.94 -8.34
C LEU A 340 -13.85 -12.75 -7.60
N LYS A 341 -14.52 -12.24 -6.57
CA LYS A 341 -13.98 -11.18 -5.73
C LYS A 341 -13.72 -11.68 -4.31
N TYR A 342 -12.65 -11.18 -3.71
CA TYR A 342 -12.25 -11.48 -2.34
C TYR A 342 -11.92 -10.19 -1.61
N GLY A 343 -12.45 -10.04 -0.40
CA GLY A 343 -12.02 -9.03 0.56
C GLY A 343 -10.91 -9.60 1.43
N THR A 344 -10.02 -8.74 1.92
CA THR A 344 -8.87 -9.15 2.72
C THR A 344 -8.50 -8.10 3.72
N ILE A 345 -7.90 -8.51 4.83
CA ILE A 345 -7.39 -7.60 5.87
C ILE A 345 -5.95 -7.96 6.20
N THR A 346 -5.11 -6.94 6.23
CA THR A 346 -3.65 -7.09 6.38
C THR A 346 -3.16 -6.07 7.39
N THR A 347 -2.15 -6.42 8.17
CA THR A 347 -1.44 -5.44 9.00
C THR A 347 -0.66 -4.43 8.16
N THR A 348 -0.49 -3.22 8.71
CA THR A 348 0.25 -2.13 8.07
C THR A 348 1.68 -2.03 8.60
N ARG A 349 2.58 -1.54 7.75
CA ARG A 349 4.03 -1.53 7.99
C ARG A 349 4.51 -0.56 9.07
N GLU A 350 3.68 0.42 9.42
CA GLU A 350 4.05 1.47 10.38
C GLU A 350 4.42 0.90 11.75
N GLN A 351 3.89 -0.28 12.08
CA GLN A 351 4.13 -0.96 13.36
C GLN A 351 4.36 -2.47 13.23
N SER A 352 4.40 -3.06 12.02
CA SER A 352 4.48 -4.53 11.91
C SER A 352 4.95 -4.99 10.53
N LEU A 353 5.31 -6.27 10.41
CA LEU A 353 5.40 -6.90 9.09
C LEU A 353 4.01 -6.95 8.46
N PRO A 354 3.85 -6.61 7.16
CA PRO A 354 2.55 -6.73 6.51
C PRO A 354 2.17 -8.19 6.29
N ILE A 355 1.25 -8.68 7.13
CA ILE A 355 0.76 -10.07 7.18
C ILE A 355 -0.74 -10.05 6.89
N VAL A 356 -1.16 -10.89 5.95
CA VAL A 356 -2.58 -11.10 5.64
C VAL A 356 -3.21 -11.91 6.77
N LEU A 357 -4.20 -11.34 7.45
CA LEU A 357 -4.84 -11.93 8.64
C LEU A 357 -6.17 -12.62 8.33
N GLY A 358 -6.86 -12.14 7.30
CA GLY A 358 -8.21 -12.62 7.00
C GLY A 358 -8.58 -12.50 5.53
N LEU A 359 -9.46 -13.40 5.11
CA LEU A 359 -9.99 -13.51 3.77
C LEU A 359 -11.52 -13.57 3.84
N TYR A 360 -12.18 -12.81 2.98
CA TYR A 360 -13.64 -12.78 2.91
C TYR A 360 -14.09 -13.03 1.47
N ARG A 361 -15.00 -13.98 1.28
CA ARG A 361 -15.56 -14.26 -0.04
C ARG A 361 -16.74 -13.33 -0.31
N LEU A 362 -16.76 -12.70 -1.48
CA LEU A 362 -17.92 -11.91 -1.89
C LEU A 362 -18.91 -12.79 -2.64
N THR A 363 -20.20 -12.56 -2.40
CA THR A 363 -21.28 -13.22 -3.12
C THR A 363 -21.85 -12.32 -4.22
N ALA A 364 -22.34 -12.95 -5.27
CA ALA A 364 -22.91 -12.30 -6.45
C ALA A 364 -24.35 -12.77 -6.70
N LYS A 365 -25.14 -11.93 -7.38
CA LYS A 365 -26.47 -12.33 -7.86
C LYS A 365 -26.37 -13.37 -8.97
N SER A 366 -27.21 -14.40 -8.87
CA SER A 366 -27.30 -15.53 -9.81
C SER A 366 -27.60 -15.16 -11.26
N ASP A 367 -28.24 -14.00 -11.49
CA ASP A 367 -28.64 -13.56 -12.83
C ASP A 367 -27.52 -12.76 -13.55
N TRP A 368 -26.28 -12.91 -13.07
CA TRP A 368 -25.00 -12.56 -13.72
C TRP A 368 -24.58 -11.10 -13.70
N GLY A 369 -24.98 -10.38 -12.64
CA GLY A 369 -24.41 -9.08 -12.32
C GLY A 369 -24.89 -8.53 -10.98
N GLY A 370 -23.95 -7.95 -10.23
CA GLY A 370 -24.21 -7.27 -8.96
C GLY A 370 -23.70 -8.04 -7.76
N GLU A 371 -22.90 -7.36 -6.95
CA GLU A 371 -22.44 -7.82 -5.64
C GLU A 371 -23.65 -7.86 -4.69
N THR A 372 -23.87 -9.00 -4.03
CA THR A 372 -24.90 -9.15 -2.98
C THR A 372 -24.35 -8.89 -1.60
N THR A 373 -23.06 -9.17 -1.39
CA THR A 373 -22.41 -8.84 -0.13
C THR A 373 -22.34 -7.34 0.06
N HIS A 374 -22.80 -6.86 1.21
CA HIS A 374 -22.69 -5.46 1.57
C HIS A 374 -21.30 -5.16 2.14
N LYS A 375 -20.78 -3.94 1.93
CA LYS A 375 -19.41 -3.59 2.36
C LYS A 375 -19.20 -3.74 3.88
N HIS A 376 -20.23 -3.49 4.69
CA HIS A 376 -20.14 -3.67 6.13
C HIS A 376 -20.00 -5.15 6.53
N GLU A 377 -20.67 -6.09 5.83
CA GLU A 377 -20.52 -7.54 6.07
C GLU A 377 -19.09 -8.03 5.78
N ILE A 378 -18.42 -7.41 4.78
CA ILE A 378 -17.01 -7.67 4.48
C ILE A 378 -16.13 -7.17 5.62
N VAL A 379 -16.37 -5.95 6.09
CA VAL A 379 -15.61 -5.33 7.19
C VAL A 379 -15.79 -6.12 8.49
N GLU A 380 -17.03 -6.44 8.85
CA GLU A 380 -17.42 -7.28 9.99
C GLU A 380 -16.64 -8.60 9.96
N GLY A 381 -16.81 -9.40 8.90
CA GLY A 381 -16.20 -10.73 8.86
C GLY A 381 -14.68 -10.73 8.71
N LEU A 382 -14.07 -9.62 8.30
CA LEU A 382 -12.61 -9.47 8.30
C LEU A 382 -12.07 -9.00 9.65
N LEU A 383 -12.76 -8.08 10.33
CA LEU A 383 -12.41 -7.68 11.69
C LEU A 383 -12.54 -8.86 12.67
N ASP A 384 -13.61 -9.64 12.58
CA ASP A 384 -13.79 -10.88 13.36
C ASP A 384 -12.65 -11.90 13.14
N GLN A 385 -12.01 -11.89 11.97
CA GLN A 385 -10.83 -12.71 11.69
C GLN A 385 -9.56 -12.10 12.28
N ALA A 386 -9.38 -10.78 12.17
CA ALA A 386 -8.23 -10.08 12.72
C ALA A 386 -8.19 -10.13 14.27
N GLU A 387 -9.35 -10.05 14.92
CA GLU A 387 -9.53 -10.16 16.38
C GLU A 387 -9.01 -11.47 16.98
N ARG A 388 -8.80 -12.50 16.15
CA ARG A 388 -8.19 -13.78 16.56
C ARG A 388 -6.71 -13.64 16.91
N TYR A 389 -6.06 -12.57 16.41
CA TYR A 389 -4.62 -12.40 16.45
C TYR A 389 -4.16 -11.16 17.25
N GLY A 390 -5.05 -10.22 17.49
CA GLY A 390 -4.79 -8.98 18.23
C GLY A 390 -6.03 -8.11 18.30
N ASN A 391 -5.90 -6.89 18.81
CA ASN A 391 -6.96 -5.91 18.98
C ASN A 391 -6.95 -4.91 17.82
N PRO A 392 -7.90 -4.91 16.88
CA PRO A 392 -7.99 -3.88 15.86
C PRO A 392 -8.15 -2.49 16.49
N GLU A 393 -7.18 -1.59 16.28
CA GLU A 393 -7.24 -0.20 16.77
C GLU A 393 -7.53 0.76 15.62
N PHE A 394 -6.95 0.49 14.44
CA PHE A 394 -7.01 1.39 13.31
C PHE A 394 -7.22 0.63 12.00
N LEU A 395 -8.06 1.16 11.11
CA LEU A 395 -8.42 0.57 9.84
C LEU A 395 -8.33 1.59 8.70
N VAL A 396 -7.51 1.28 7.69
CA VAL A 396 -7.49 2.02 6.43
C VAL A 396 -8.26 1.28 5.35
N ALA A 397 -9.22 1.93 4.70
CA ALA A 397 -10.05 1.32 3.66
C ALA A 397 -10.22 2.21 2.43
N ASP A 398 -10.43 1.62 1.25
CA ASP A 398 -10.68 2.38 0.03
C ASP A 398 -11.97 3.20 0.14
N ARG A 399 -12.13 4.16 -0.77
CA ARG A 399 -13.36 4.90 -0.99
C ARG A 399 -14.58 4.02 -1.23
N ALA A 400 -14.39 2.78 -1.72
CA ALA A 400 -15.49 1.83 -1.87
C ALA A 400 -16.17 1.48 -0.53
N PHE A 401 -15.47 1.65 0.59
CA PHE A 401 -15.92 1.39 1.95
C PHE A 401 -16.41 2.65 2.69
N ASP A 402 -16.52 3.79 2.00
CA ASP A 402 -17.10 5.04 2.55
C ASP A 402 -18.64 4.95 2.64
N GLY A 403 -19.14 4.12 3.54
CA GLY A 403 -20.58 3.95 3.82
C GLY A 403 -20.88 4.02 5.32
N TYR A 404 -22.04 4.55 5.69
CA TYR A 404 -22.43 4.69 7.11
C TYR A 404 -22.48 3.37 7.87
N GLN A 405 -22.92 2.28 7.22
CA GLN A 405 -22.89 0.94 7.81
C GLN A 405 -21.46 0.48 8.15
N VAL A 406 -20.47 0.82 7.32
CA VAL A 406 -19.06 0.51 7.62
C VAL A 406 -18.58 1.33 8.80
N LEU A 407 -18.95 2.61 8.88
CA LEU A 407 -18.62 3.47 10.02
C LEU A 407 -19.22 2.91 11.32
N ALA A 408 -20.49 2.52 11.30
CA ALA A 408 -21.16 1.90 12.45
C ALA A 408 -20.42 0.65 12.92
N GLU A 409 -20.01 -0.21 11.98
CA GLU A 409 -19.28 -1.45 12.27
C GLU A 409 -17.93 -1.22 12.94
N THR A 410 -17.24 -0.15 12.54
CA THR A 410 -15.97 0.26 13.16
C THR A 410 -16.16 0.96 14.50
N ILE A 411 -17.14 1.87 14.61
CA ILE A 411 -17.43 2.62 15.84
C ILE A 411 -17.88 1.66 16.96
N ASN A 412 -18.75 0.71 16.64
CA ASN A 412 -19.25 -0.28 17.61
C ASN A 412 -18.15 -1.21 18.14
N ARG A 413 -17.03 -1.32 17.42
CA ARG A 413 -15.84 -2.09 17.83
C ARG A 413 -14.71 -1.23 18.40
N ASP A 414 -14.92 0.08 18.57
CA ASP A 414 -13.87 1.03 18.97
C ASP A 414 -12.66 1.04 18.02
N VAL A 415 -12.91 0.78 16.72
CA VAL A 415 -11.89 0.82 15.67
C VAL A 415 -11.92 2.17 14.98
N GLU A 416 -10.79 2.87 15.00
CA GLU A 416 -10.62 4.09 14.22
C GLU A 416 -10.55 3.75 12.72
N ILE A 417 -11.30 4.46 11.88
CA ILE A 417 -11.25 4.27 10.43
C ILE A 417 -10.73 5.52 9.71
N LEU A 418 -9.97 5.31 8.65
CA LEU A 418 -9.58 6.33 7.68
C LEU A 418 -9.90 5.87 6.26
N THR A 419 -10.77 6.60 5.56
CA THR A 419 -11.18 6.27 4.18
C THR A 419 -11.33 7.54 3.32
N PRO A 420 -10.99 7.52 2.02
CA PRO A 420 -11.30 8.63 1.13
C PRO A 420 -12.81 8.72 0.91
N LEU A 421 -13.36 9.90 1.13
CA LEU A 421 -14.80 10.14 1.06
C LEU A 421 -15.30 10.16 -0.39
N ARG A 422 -16.41 9.47 -0.68
CA ARG A 422 -17.14 9.53 -1.94
C ARG A 422 -17.97 10.82 -2.00
N LYS A 423 -17.42 11.85 -2.65
CA LYS A 423 -18.02 13.19 -2.68
C LYS A 423 -19.42 13.17 -3.30
N ASN A 424 -20.42 13.57 -2.50
CA ASN A 424 -21.77 13.85 -2.99
C ASN A 424 -21.84 15.30 -3.53
N LYS A 425 -23.04 15.79 -3.87
CA LYS A 425 -23.27 17.15 -4.38
C LYS A 425 -22.66 18.23 -3.48
N TYR A 426 -22.76 18.01 -2.18
CA TYR A 426 -22.33 18.92 -1.14
C TYR A 426 -20.81 19.02 -0.99
N GLN A 427 -20.09 17.89 -0.87
CA GLN A 427 -18.62 17.97 -0.80
C GLN A 427 -18.01 18.45 -2.12
N LYS A 428 -18.66 18.15 -3.27
CA LYS A 428 -18.26 18.73 -4.57
C LYS A 428 -18.40 20.25 -4.56
N TYR A 429 -19.57 20.76 -4.15
CA TYR A 429 -19.80 22.19 -4.03
C TYR A 429 -18.78 22.85 -3.10
N HIS A 430 -18.55 22.25 -1.92
CA HIS A 430 -17.58 22.78 -0.95
C HIS A 430 -16.17 22.85 -1.54
N CYS A 431 -15.69 21.80 -2.21
CA CYS A 431 -14.39 21.82 -2.90
C CYS A 431 -14.33 22.94 -3.96
N THR A 432 -15.42 23.13 -4.71
CA THR A 432 -15.51 24.18 -5.73
C THR A 432 -15.51 25.58 -5.12
N TYR A 433 -16.24 25.79 -4.02
CA TYR A 433 -16.26 27.04 -3.27
C TYR A 433 -14.88 27.39 -2.72
N MET A 434 -14.18 26.41 -2.11
CA MET A 434 -12.81 26.57 -1.64
C MET A 434 -11.88 27.03 -2.77
N ALA A 435 -11.97 26.39 -3.93
CA ALA A 435 -11.18 26.76 -5.09
C ALA A 435 -11.51 28.18 -5.61
N HIS A 436 -12.79 28.60 -5.56
CA HIS A 436 -13.24 29.91 -6.04
C HIS A 436 -12.85 31.05 -5.10
N LYS A 437 -12.84 30.80 -3.79
CA LYS A 437 -12.42 31.76 -2.77
C LYS A 437 -10.91 31.81 -2.59
N ASP A 438 -10.16 31.06 -3.41
CA ASP A 438 -8.72 30.85 -3.28
C ASP A 438 -8.33 30.47 -1.85
N ILE A 439 -9.19 29.65 -1.21
CA ILE A 439 -8.85 29.02 0.06
C ILE A 439 -7.80 27.99 -0.28
N ASP A 440 -6.57 28.33 0.08
CA ASP A 440 -5.42 27.54 -0.28
C ASP A 440 -5.42 26.25 0.53
N VAL A 441 -5.73 25.14 -0.14
CA VAL A 441 -5.59 23.80 0.44
C VAL A 441 -4.14 23.37 0.52
N ASP A 442 -3.18 24.15 -0.01
CA ASP A 442 -1.75 23.85 0.01
C ASP A 442 -1.17 23.74 1.43
N VAL A 443 -1.88 24.29 2.41
CA VAL A 443 -1.72 23.96 3.82
C VAL A 443 -2.72 22.86 4.16
N PRO A 444 -2.28 21.72 4.73
CA PRO A 444 -3.21 20.72 5.21
C PRO A 444 -4.13 21.38 6.25
N THR A 445 -5.37 21.66 5.86
CA THR A 445 -6.59 21.07 6.46
C THR A 445 -7.73 22.08 6.56
N TYR A 446 -8.91 21.65 6.12
CA TYR A 446 -10.19 22.06 6.72
C TYR A 446 -10.84 20.82 7.35
N ILE A 447 -11.19 20.89 8.63
CA ILE A 447 -11.88 19.81 9.36
C ILE A 447 -13.35 20.17 9.47
N LEU A 448 -14.22 19.32 8.91
CA LEU A 448 -15.65 19.42 9.14
C LEU A 448 -16.10 18.29 10.06
N GLU A 449 -16.56 18.65 11.25
CA GLU A 449 -17.23 17.72 12.16
C GLU A 449 -18.67 17.50 11.71
N ARG A 450 -19.08 16.24 11.64
CA ARG A 450 -20.48 15.85 11.42
C ARG A 450 -20.90 14.83 12.43
N THR A 451 -22.07 15.05 13.02
CA THR A 451 -22.78 13.98 13.72
C THR A 451 -23.45 13.08 12.71
N VAL A 452 -23.10 11.79 12.74
CA VAL A 452 -23.81 10.75 12.00
C VAL A 452 -24.82 10.13 12.95
N ASP A 453 -26.11 10.35 12.66
CA ASP A 453 -27.24 9.70 13.32
C ASP A 453 -28.08 9.05 12.22
N GLU A 454 -28.04 7.71 12.13
CA GLU A 454 -28.80 6.96 11.14
C GLU A 454 -29.85 6.10 11.85
N LYS A 455 -31.12 6.54 11.73
CA LYS A 455 -32.29 6.09 12.52
C LYS A 455 -32.63 4.59 12.48
N ASP A 456 -31.95 3.82 11.65
CA ASP A 456 -32.23 2.39 11.43
C ASP A 456 -31.09 1.47 11.91
N TRP A 457 -30.05 2.03 12.55
CA TRP A 457 -28.88 1.29 13.00
C TRP A 457 -28.59 1.51 14.48
N ASP A 458 -28.25 0.43 15.18
CA ASP A 458 -27.98 0.43 16.62
C ASP A 458 -26.52 0.85 16.88
N PHE A 459 -26.23 2.15 16.70
CA PHE A 459 -24.97 2.76 17.14
C PHE A 459 -25.24 4.17 17.69
N GLU A 460 -24.46 4.58 18.68
CA GLU A 460 -24.61 5.92 19.25
C GLU A 460 -24.15 6.99 18.25
N PRO A 461 -24.88 8.12 18.12
CA PRO A 461 -24.47 9.20 17.24
C PRO A 461 -23.01 9.59 17.48
N SER A 462 -22.21 9.46 16.43
CA SER A 462 -20.76 9.66 16.49
C SER A 462 -20.36 10.89 15.69
N VAL A 463 -19.35 11.60 16.19
CA VAL A 463 -18.73 12.70 15.44
C VAL A 463 -17.68 12.11 14.51
N VAL A 464 -17.91 12.27 13.21
CA VAL A 464 -16.92 11.97 12.17
C VAL A 464 -16.31 13.26 11.65
N LYS A 465 -15.02 13.21 11.33
CA LYS A 465 -14.27 14.33 10.76
C LYS A 465 -14.08 14.11 9.27
N GLU A 466 -14.41 15.12 8.48
CA GLU A 466 -14.02 15.18 7.07
C GLU A 466 -12.80 16.07 6.89
N LEU A 467 -11.74 15.51 6.33
CA LEU A 467 -10.43 16.13 6.17
C LEU A 467 -10.28 16.55 4.71
N TYR A 468 -10.23 17.86 4.43
CA TYR A 468 -10.04 18.42 3.09
C TYR A 468 -8.55 18.72 2.87
N LEU A 469 -7.96 18.03 1.89
CA LEU A 469 -6.52 18.03 1.65
C LEU A 469 -6.19 18.29 0.17
N PRO A 470 -4.97 18.70 -0.19
CA PRO A 470 -4.51 18.70 -1.57
C PRO A 470 -4.73 17.33 -2.24
N SER A 471 -5.36 17.30 -3.41
CA SER A 471 -5.52 16.05 -4.17
C SER A 471 -4.34 15.81 -5.11
N THR A 472 -3.82 14.59 -5.10
CA THR A 472 -2.83 14.10 -6.06
C THR A 472 -3.46 13.56 -7.35
N ARG A 473 -4.79 13.57 -7.54
CA ARG A 473 -5.47 13.04 -8.75
C ARG A 473 -5.66 14.07 -9.87
N GLU A 474 -5.57 13.61 -11.12
CA GLU A 474 -5.88 14.39 -12.34
C GLU A 474 -7.24 15.12 -12.23
N ASN A 475 -7.26 16.44 -12.46
CA ASN A 475 -8.44 17.33 -12.44
C ASN A 475 -9.21 17.47 -11.11
N THR A 476 -8.58 17.14 -9.97
CA THR A 476 -9.16 17.44 -8.65
C THR A 476 -8.14 18.24 -7.81
N ARG A 477 -8.50 19.45 -7.34
CA ARG A 477 -7.64 20.27 -6.45
C ARG A 477 -7.66 19.76 -5.00
N THR A 478 -8.81 19.26 -4.54
CA THR A 478 -9.01 18.82 -3.16
C THR A 478 -9.34 17.33 -3.10
N ALA A 479 -8.74 16.56 -2.21
CA ALA A 479 -9.17 15.24 -1.77
C ALA A 479 -9.93 15.40 -0.45
N VAL A 480 -10.88 14.51 -0.20
CA VAL A 480 -11.64 14.51 1.06
C VAL A 480 -11.51 13.13 1.66
N PHE A 481 -11.09 13.07 2.90
CA PHE A 481 -11.04 11.85 3.71
C PHE A 481 -12.08 11.94 4.82
N ARG A 482 -12.50 10.80 5.34
CA ARG A 482 -13.34 10.70 6.52
C ARG A 482 -12.61 9.87 7.57
N THR A 483 -12.67 10.32 8.81
CA THR A 483 -12.17 9.57 9.95
C THR A 483 -13.10 9.66 11.17
N THR A 484 -13.06 8.62 12.01
CA THR A 484 -13.71 8.57 13.32
C THR A 484 -12.78 9.02 14.46
N ASN A 485 -11.48 9.24 14.19
CA ASN A 485 -10.53 9.65 15.22
C ASN A 485 -10.86 11.07 15.74
N PRO A 486 -11.18 11.22 17.04
CA PRO A 486 -11.60 12.51 17.62
C PRO A 486 -10.43 13.45 17.88
N TRP A 487 -9.18 12.98 17.81
CA TRP A 487 -7.96 13.73 18.16
C TRP A 487 -7.27 14.38 16.97
N VAL A 488 -7.70 14.09 15.74
CA VAL A 488 -7.14 14.70 14.52
C VAL A 488 -7.38 16.22 14.53
N ALA A 489 -6.30 16.98 14.42
CA ALA A 489 -6.27 18.45 14.46
C ALA A 489 -5.55 18.99 13.21
N GLU A 490 -5.76 20.27 12.88
CA GLU A 490 -5.26 20.87 11.62
C GLU A 490 -3.76 20.66 11.39
N ASP A 491 -2.95 20.73 12.46
CA ASP A 491 -1.51 20.57 12.45
C ASP A 491 -1.03 19.11 12.37
N THR A 492 -1.89 18.13 12.69
CA THR A 492 -1.57 16.70 12.68
C THR A 492 -2.15 15.93 11.49
N VAL A 493 -3.07 16.52 10.73
CA VAL A 493 -3.79 15.84 9.63
C VAL A 493 -2.88 15.31 8.54
N GLU A 494 -1.85 16.05 8.12
CA GLU A 494 -0.97 15.56 7.05
C GLU A 494 -0.26 14.28 7.48
N GLU A 495 0.20 14.22 8.72
CA GLU A 495 0.83 13.04 9.31
C GLU A 495 -0.18 11.90 9.47
N PHE A 496 -1.38 12.20 9.96
CA PHE A 496 -2.44 11.21 10.06
C PHE A 496 -2.84 10.63 8.69
N VAL A 497 -2.98 11.45 7.65
CA VAL A 497 -3.34 10.97 6.31
C VAL A 497 -2.16 10.32 5.58
N LYS A 498 -0.90 10.55 5.98
CA LYS A 498 0.21 9.70 5.50
C LYS A 498 -0.01 8.23 5.83
N GLN A 499 -0.73 7.92 6.91
CA GLN A 499 -1.08 6.53 7.22
C GLN A 499 -1.94 5.89 6.11
N TYR A 500 -2.74 6.69 5.39
CA TYR A 500 -3.46 6.21 4.20
C TYR A 500 -2.51 5.74 3.09
N SER A 501 -1.33 6.33 2.95
CA SER A 501 -0.34 5.90 1.94
C SER A 501 0.15 4.47 2.19
N HIS A 502 0.10 3.98 3.43
CA HIS A 502 0.42 2.59 3.76
C HIS A 502 -0.59 1.59 3.18
N ARG A 503 -1.80 2.02 2.78
CA ARG A 503 -2.74 1.18 2.02
C ARG A 503 -2.17 0.72 0.68
N TRP A 504 -1.35 1.55 0.01
CA TRP A 504 -0.71 1.17 -1.26
C TRP A 504 0.15 -0.09 -1.11
N GLN A 505 0.63 -0.38 0.12
CA GLN A 505 1.38 -1.59 0.41
C GLN A 505 0.53 -2.84 0.18
N ILE A 506 -0.78 -2.80 0.41
CA ILE A 506 -1.67 -3.91 0.10
C ILE A 506 -1.76 -4.14 -1.41
N GLU A 507 -1.86 -3.08 -2.22
CA GLU A 507 -1.83 -3.22 -3.68
C GLU A 507 -0.53 -3.88 -4.15
N SER A 508 0.61 -3.46 -3.60
CA SER A 508 1.91 -4.08 -3.89
C SER A 508 1.98 -5.54 -3.44
N GLN A 509 1.38 -5.88 -2.28
CA GLN A 509 1.32 -7.26 -1.79
C GLN A 509 0.44 -8.13 -2.68
N TYR A 510 -0.72 -7.62 -3.12
CA TYR A 510 -1.56 -8.34 -4.07
C TYR A 510 -0.92 -8.49 -5.43
N GLN A 511 -0.09 -7.54 -5.86
CA GLN A 511 0.74 -7.74 -7.05
C GLN A 511 1.68 -8.93 -6.85
N VAL A 512 2.39 -9.03 -5.72
CA VAL A 512 3.27 -10.18 -5.44
C VAL A 512 2.47 -11.48 -5.33
N VAL A 513 1.38 -11.50 -4.55
CA VAL A 513 0.48 -12.67 -4.48
C VAL A 513 0.03 -13.08 -5.86
N ARG A 514 -0.42 -12.13 -6.70
CA ARG A 514 -0.92 -12.41 -8.05
C ARG A 514 0.16 -12.84 -9.04
N GLN A 515 1.36 -12.25 -8.98
CA GLN A 515 2.43 -12.48 -9.95
C GLN A 515 3.33 -13.66 -9.59
N GLU A 516 3.45 -13.97 -8.30
CA GLU A 516 4.44 -14.94 -7.80
C GLU A 516 3.78 -16.15 -7.13
N PHE A 517 2.64 -15.96 -6.45
CA PHE A 517 2.06 -17.00 -5.59
C PHE A 517 0.68 -17.51 -6.03
N TRP A 518 0.01 -16.85 -6.97
CA TRP A 518 -1.37 -17.14 -7.38
C TRP A 518 -1.48 -17.39 -8.89
N PRO A 519 -1.44 -18.67 -9.31
CA PRO A 519 -1.48 -19.01 -10.73
C PRO A 519 -2.86 -18.78 -11.35
N ASP A 520 -2.87 -18.39 -12.63
CA ASP A 520 -4.11 -18.28 -13.41
C ASP A 520 -4.64 -19.68 -13.78
N ILE A 521 -5.89 -19.95 -13.39
CA ILE A 521 -6.51 -21.27 -13.47
C ILE A 521 -7.87 -21.24 -14.16
N ARG A 522 -8.09 -22.22 -15.04
CA ARG A 522 -9.35 -22.36 -15.80
C ARG A 522 -10.40 -23.25 -15.14
N THR A 523 -10.20 -23.64 -13.89
CA THR A 523 -11.12 -24.55 -13.19
C THR A 523 -12.45 -23.87 -12.84
N HIS A 524 -13.54 -24.64 -12.96
CA HIS A 524 -14.89 -24.23 -12.56
C HIS A 524 -15.23 -24.58 -11.10
N ARG A 525 -14.31 -25.22 -10.37
CA ARG A 525 -14.52 -25.56 -8.95
C ARG A 525 -14.09 -24.42 -8.04
N TYR A 526 -15.03 -23.84 -7.30
CA TYR A 526 -14.77 -22.74 -6.37
C TYR A 526 -13.74 -23.08 -5.29
N ALA A 527 -13.88 -24.23 -4.60
CA ALA A 527 -12.92 -24.63 -3.56
C ALA A 527 -11.47 -24.70 -4.08
N THR A 528 -11.27 -25.12 -5.34
CA THR A 528 -9.94 -25.09 -5.96
C THR A 528 -9.45 -23.66 -6.11
N ARG A 529 -10.29 -22.72 -6.57
CA ARG A 529 -9.93 -21.30 -6.70
C ARG A 529 -9.61 -20.65 -5.35
N LEU A 530 -10.42 -20.94 -4.33
CA LEU A 530 -10.19 -20.50 -2.96
C LEU A 530 -8.86 -21.03 -2.41
N PHE A 531 -8.54 -22.31 -2.68
CA PHE A 531 -7.27 -22.91 -2.27
C PHE A 531 -6.08 -22.11 -2.77
N TYR A 532 -6.00 -21.81 -4.07
CA TYR A 532 -4.87 -21.07 -4.63
C TYR A 532 -4.76 -19.65 -4.06
N PHE A 533 -5.89 -19.00 -3.85
CA PHE A 533 -5.91 -17.65 -3.29
C PHE A 533 -5.42 -17.65 -1.83
N ALA A 534 -6.01 -18.51 -1.00
CA ALA A 534 -5.65 -18.62 0.42
C ALA A 534 -4.20 -19.09 0.60
N PHE A 535 -3.77 -20.08 -0.17
CA PHE A 535 -2.37 -20.54 -0.18
C PHE A 535 -1.43 -19.43 -0.63
N GLY A 536 -1.76 -18.67 -1.67
CA GLY A 536 -0.97 -17.54 -2.12
C GLY A 536 -0.78 -16.45 -1.06
N CYS A 537 -1.84 -16.13 -0.30
CA CYS A 537 -1.75 -15.21 0.84
C CYS A 537 -0.85 -15.73 1.97
N VAL A 538 -0.90 -17.03 2.26
CA VAL A 538 -0.04 -17.62 3.30
C VAL A 538 1.43 -17.68 2.84
N MET A 539 1.68 -17.94 1.56
CA MET A 539 3.04 -17.95 1.01
C MET A 539 3.64 -16.55 0.96
N GLN A 540 2.81 -15.53 0.70
CA GLN A 540 3.19 -14.13 0.91
C GLN A 540 3.63 -13.90 2.35
N ASN A 541 2.84 -14.33 3.35
CA ASN A 541 3.20 -14.17 4.76
C ASN A 541 4.53 -14.87 5.09
N ALA A 542 4.71 -16.12 4.67
CA ALA A 542 5.97 -16.86 4.84
C ALA A 542 7.17 -16.14 4.21
N TRP A 543 7.00 -15.60 3.01
CA TRP A 543 8.04 -14.80 2.35
C TRP A 543 8.43 -13.57 3.18
N ARG A 544 7.47 -12.85 3.78
CA ARG A 544 7.79 -11.68 4.63
C ARG A 544 8.62 -12.08 5.85
N VAL A 545 8.32 -13.21 6.47
CA VAL A 545 9.09 -13.73 7.61
C VAL A 545 10.48 -14.21 7.18
N ALA A 546 10.59 -14.89 6.03
CA ALA A 546 11.88 -15.30 5.48
C ALA A 546 12.78 -14.10 5.15
N ASP A 547 12.22 -13.04 4.55
CA ASP A 547 12.94 -11.78 4.28
C ASP A 547 13.39 -11.11 5.59
N TYR A 548 12.52 -11.08 6.62
CA TYR A 548 12.89 -10.60 7.94
C TYR A 548 14.09 -11.35 8.54
N TRP A 549 14.06 -12.69 8.58
CA TRP A 549 15.19 -13.46 9.10
C TRP A 549 16.46 -13.30 8.26
N THR A 550 16.32 -13.21 6.93
CA THR A 550 17.45 -12.96 6.04
C THR A 550 18.15 -11.65 6.41
N GLN A 551 17.39 -10.58 6.62
CA GLN A 551 17.94 -9.28 7.05
C GLN A 551 18.57 -9.34 8.44
N MET A 552 17.91 -10.01 9.39
CA MET A 552 18.43 -10.16 10.75
C MET A 552 19.74 -10.96 10.78
N GLU A 553 19.86 -12.02 9.99
CA GLU A 553 21.07 -12.84 9.94
C GLU A 553 22.20 -12.15 9.17
N MET A 554 21.88 -11.38 8.11
CA MET A 554 22.88 -10.64 7.33
C MET A 554 23.37 -9.37 8.03
N TYR A 555 22.47 -8.63 8.69
CA TYR A 555 22.74 -7.27 9.15
C TYR A 555 22.50 -7.05 10.65
N GLY A 556 21.90 -8.00 11.36
CA GLY A 556 21.51 -7.86 12.76
C GLY A 556 20.41 -6.82 13.00
N ARG A 557 19.74 -6.36 11.94
CA ARG A 557 18.66 -5.38 11.98
C ARG A 557 17.67 -5.67 10.86
N PHE A 558 16.42 -5.30 11.09
CA PHE A 558 15.37 -5.33 10.09
C PHE A 558 15.08 -3.90 9.61
N ASP A 559 15.15 -3.69 8.30
CA ASP A 559 14.57 -2.52 7.67
C ASP A 559 13.39 -2.98 6.83
N PRO A 560 12.16 -2.56 7.19
CA PRO A 560 11.01 -2.99 6.44
C PRO A 560 11.15 -2.56 4.97
N ASP A 561 11.71 -1.37 4.66
CA ASP A 561 11.92 -0.77 3.33
C ASP A 561 12.94 -1.50 2.46
N GLU A 562 13.80 -2.31 3.06
CA GLU A 562 14.71 -3.19 2.35
C GLU A 562 14.06 -4.55 2.02
N ARG A 563 14.59 -5.22 0.99
CA ARG A 563 14.23 -6.59 0.60
C ARG A 563 15.50 -7.29 0.21
N GLU A 564 15.92 -8.25 1.01
CA GLU A 564 17.10 -9.07 0.72
C GLU A 564 16.74 -10.37 0.02
N LEU A 565 15.54 -10.89 0.32
CA LEU A 565 14.98 -12.06 -0.33
C LEU A 565 13.82 -11.63 -1.23
N ARG A 566 13.96 -11.80 -2.55
CA ARG A 566 12.85 -11.58 -3.49
C ARG A 566 11.84 -12.73 -3.41
N ALA A 567 10.58 -12.45 -3.72
CA ALA A 567 9.52 -13.48 -3.73
C ALA A 567 9.88 -14.67 -4.64
N GLY A 568 10.41 -14.41 -5.84
CA GLY A 568 10.87 -15.47 -6.74
C GLY A 568 12.06 -16.28 -6.19
N GLU A 569 13.02 -15.64 -5.53
CA GLU A 569 14.13 -16.34 -4.85
C GLU A 569 13.62 -17.21 -3.70
N PHE A 570 12.68 -16.69 -2.91
CA PHE A 570 12.02 -17.45 -1.85
C PHE A 570 11.32 -18.69 -2.40
N VAL A 571 10.61 -18.59 -3.53
CA VAL A 571 10.00 -19.77 -4.18
C VAL A 571 11.07 -20.78 -4.61
N ASP A 572 12.16 -20.31 -5.21
CA ASP A 572 13.26 -21.16 -5.66
C ASP A 572 13.82 -21.97 -4.48
N PHE A 573 14.11 -21.31 -3.35
CA PHE A 573 14.59 -21.98 -2.14
C PHE A 573 13.52 -22.85 -1.46
N ALA A 574 12.28 -22.37 -1.35
CA ALA A 574 11.16 -23.11 -0.78
C ALA A 574 10.90 -24.43 -1.50
N SER A 575 11.16 -24.51 -2.82
CA SER A 575 11.02 -25.77 -3.55
C SER A 575 12.06 -26.83 -3.23
N SER A 576 13.19 -26.43 -2.65
CA SER A 576 14.21 -27.35 -2.17
C SER A 576 13.93 -27.85 -0.74
N TYR A 577 12.92 -27.31 -0.07
CA TYR A 577 12.49 -27.81 1.23
C TYR A 577 12.00 -29.25 1.08
N THR A 578 12.34 -30.09 2.05
CA THR A 578 11.83 -31.45 2.17
C THR A 578 11.47 -31.66 3.63
N GLU A 579 10.25 -32.10 3.93
CA GLU A 579 9.95 -32.61 5.28
C GLU A 579 10.91 -33.79 5.56
N ASP A 580 11.66 -33.74 6.66
CA ASP A 580 12.55 -34.83 7.08
C ASP A 580 11.80 -36.03 7.68
#